data_AF-A0A1H7XAI5-F1
#
_entry.id   AF-A0A1H7XAI5-F1
#
_cell.length_a   1.000
_cell.length_b   1.000
_cell.length_c   1.000
_cell.angle_alpha   90.00
_cell.angle_beta   90.00
_cell.angle_gamma   90.00
#
_symmetry.space_group_name_H-M   'P 1'
#
loop_
_entity.id
_entity.type
_entity.pdbx_description
1 polymer ?
#
loop_
_entity_poly.entity_id
_entity_poly.type
_entity_poly.pdbx_seq_one_letter_code
_entity_poly.pdbx_strand_id
1 'polypeptide(L)'
;MAFPPVEEIRRTAAEGWIWGYALLQNYHVLYDQVVDGGAPFGAFQFVGAPAGPEGPPSAWAWLDLRTEPWVLTVPSTERPYVVAAHDLDTSYVGFVGSGTTSGQAGHHLFTAPGWQGRVPDGITAVLRADTSLVGLTGRTAPVEEGTETAFAAFRSGFGLRPLSDYLGRGAPEAAPEPAWPVWREEYLDTIEFFAVLDFLLGFCPVLPMEAVLRERLAAIGVGVTPGEFEPGDLHAGAELAMEHGIADGRERLAQARSAHRPEATLVGTREELGTDHLSRALGAAIGLHTLPGYARF
;
A
#
# COMPACT_ATOMS: atom_id res chain seq x y z
N MET A 1 21.57 -20.30 -12.26
CA MET A 1 22.56 -19.23 -12.53
C MET A 1 23.57 -19.24 -11.40
N ALA A 2 24.81 -18.81 -11.63
CA ALA A 2 25.76 -18.59 -10.53
C ALA A 2 25.36 -17.31 -9.78
N PHE A 3 25.47 -17.31 -8.45
CA PHE A 3 25.23 -16.11 -7.63
C PHE A 3 26.22 -14.99 -8.04
N PRO A 4 25.80 -13.71 -7.93
CA PRO A 4 26.69 -12.59 -8.17
C PRO A 4 27.78 -12.50 -7.09
N PRO A 5 28.83 -11.69 -7.30
CA PRO A 5 29.86 -11.45 -6.29
C PRO A 5 29.28 -10.95 -4.96
N VAL A 6 29.91 -11.31 -3.84
CA VAL A 6 29.49 -10.96 -2.46
C VAL A 6 29.14 -9.47 -2.29
N GLU A 7 29.96 -8.58 -2.85
CA GLU A 7 29.72 -7.14 -2.76
C GLU A 7 28.45 -6.70 -3.52
N GLU A 8 28.17 -7.35 -4.65
CA GLU A 8 26.95 -7.09 -5.41
C GLU A 8 25.71 -7.64 -4.71
N ILE A 9 25.82 -8.79 -4.03
CA ILE A 9 24.76 -9.32 -3.16
C ILE A 9 24.45 -8.32 -2.05
N ARG A 10 25.48 -7.89 -1.30
CA ARG A 10 25.34 -6.94 -0.20
C ARG A 10 24.67 -5.64 -0.64
N ARG A 11 25.15 -5.03 -1.73
CA ARG A 11 24.58 -3.79 -2.27
C ARG A 11 23.13 -3.98 -2.72
N THR A 12 22.82 -5.11 -3.35
CA THR A 12 21.46 -5.43 -3.79
C THR A 12 20.52 -5.66 -2.63
N ALA A 13 20.96 -6.37 -1.59
CA ALA A 13 20.20 -6.52 -0.37
C ALA A 13 19.95 -5.18 0.32
N ALA A 14 20.95 -4.29 0.41
CA ALA A 14 20.75 -2.96 1.01
C ALA A 14 19.70 -2.12 0.27
N GLU A 15 19.76 -2.09 -1.07
CA GLU A 15 18.80 -1.35 -1.89
C GLU A 15 17.41 -2.01 -1.90
N GLY A 16 17.37 -3.34 -1.93
CA GLY A 16 16.13 -4.12 -1.85
C GLY A 16 15.43 -3.97 -0.51
N TRP A 17 16.18 -3.92 0.59
CA TRP A 17 15.66 -3.67 1.93
C TRP A 17 15.04 -2.29 2.04
N ILE A 18 15.73 -1.24 1.56
CA ILE A 18 15.19 0.13 1.53
C ILE A 18 13.92 0.18 0.68
N TRP A 19 13.94 -0.43 -0.50
CA TRP A 19 12.79 -0.45 -1.40
C TRP A 19 11.56 -1.15 -0.79
N GLY A 20 11.78 -2.31 -0.17
CA GLY A 20 10.73 -3.14 0.44
C GLY A 20 10.28 -2.66 1.82
N TYR A 21 11.00 -1.75 2.48
CA TYR A 21 10.69 -1.33 3.85
C TYR A 21 9.24 -0.82 4.00
N ALA A 22 8.82 0.11 3.14
CA ALA A 22 7.47 0.65 3.16
C ALA A 22 6.42 -0.43 2.84
N LEU A 23 6.75 -1.36 1.95
CA LEU A 23 5.89 -2.47 1.54
C LEU A 23 5.65 -3.43 2.73
N LEU A 24 6.70 -3.81 3.47
CA LEU A 24 6.58 -4.70 4.63
C LEU A 24 5.89 -4.01 5.82
N GLN A 25 6.17 -2.73 6.06
CA GLN A 25 5.44 -1.98 7.10
C GLN A 25 3.95 -1.86 6.79
N ASN A 26 3.60 -1.69 5.52
CA ASN A 26 2.21 -1.67 5.11
C ASN A 26 1.57 -3.06 5.13
N TYR A 27 2.35 -4.11 4.85
CA TYR A 27 1.92 -5.50 5.04
C TYR A 27 1.63 -5.82 6.50
N HIS A 28 2.44 -5.35 7.46
CA HIS A 28 2.12 -5.47 8.88
C HIS A 28 0.73 -4.90 9.20
N VAL A 29 0.43 -3.69 8.71
CA VAL A 29 -0.91 -3.11 8.90
C VAL A 29 -2.01 -3.95 8.25
N LEU A 30 -1.80 -4.42 7.01
CA LEU A 30 -2.75 -5.32 6.35
C LEU A 30 -2.94 -6.62 7.16
N TYR A 31 -1.86 -7.21 7.65
CA TYR A 31 -1.87 -8.45 8.41
C TYR A 31 -2.71 -8.29 9.67
N ASP A 32 -2.41 -7.30 10.50
CA ASP A 32 -3.14 -7.02 11.73
C ASP A 32 -4.63 -6.74 11.49
N GLN A 33 -4.96 -6.08 10.39
CA GLN A 33 -6.32 -5.66 10.10
C GLN A 33 -7.17 -6.78 9.46
N VAL A 34 -6.60 -7.50 8.50
CA VAL A 34 -7.31 -8.41 7.61
C VAL A 34 -6.96 -9.86 7.89
N VAL A 35 -5.67 -10.20 7.95
CA VAL A 35 -5.22 -11.61 8.03
C VAL A 35 -5.42 -12.16 9.44
N ASP A 36 -4.90 -11.48 10.45
CA ASP A 36 -5.05 -11.85 11.87
C ASP A 36 -6.31 -11.23 12.46
N GLY A 37 -6.59 -9.97 12.14
CA GLY A 37 -7.78 -9.25 12.63
C GLY A 37 -9.10 -9.71 12.02
N GLY A 38 -9.07 -10.39 10.87
CA GLY A 38 -10.24 -11.00 10.24
C GLY A 38 -11.22 -10.01 9.59
N ALA A 39 -10.86 -8.73 9.40
CA ALA A 39 -11.71 -7.82 8.64
C ALA A 39 -11.74 -8.22 7.16
N PRO A 40 -12.91 -8.25 6.51
CA PRO A 40 -12.99 -8.64 5.11
C PRO A 40 -12.46 -7.53 4.18
N PHE A 41 -11.86 -7.92 3.06
CA PHE A 41 -11.63 -7.01 1.94
C PHE A 41 -12.96 -6.38 1.49
N GLY A 42 -12.92 -5.10 1.12
CA GLY A 42 -14.07 -4.39 0.61
C GLY A 42 -15.08 -3.92 1.66
N ALA A 43 -14.71 -3.88 2.94
CA ALA A 43 -15.56 -3.33 3.99
C ALA A 43 -14.85 -2.20 4.73
N PHE A 44 -15.52 -1.05 4.84
CA PHE A 44 -15.03 0.03 5.68
C PHE A 44 -15.14 -0.34 7.16
N GLN A 45 -14.00 -0.23 7.84
CA GLN A 45 -13.92 -0.19 9.29
C GLN A 45 -13.82 1.26 9.74
N PHE A 46 -14.78 1.73 10.53
CA PHE A 46 -14.76 3.08 11.10
C PHE A 46 -14.17 3.03 12.50
N VAL A 47 -13.02 3.67 12.68
CA VAL A 47 -12.21 3.60 13.90
C VAL A 47 -12.07 4.98 14.53
N GLY A 48 -12.28 5.07 15.84
CA GLY A 48 -12.11 6.33 16.57
C GLY A 48 -13.02 7.48 16.11
N ALA A 49 -12.74 8.68 16.64
CA ALA A 49 -13.43 9.91 16.27
C ALA A 49 -12.66 10.66 15.17
N PRO A 50 -13.34 11.35 14.25
CA PRO A 50 -12.68 12.22 13.27
C PRO A 50 -11.78 13.27 13.94
N ALA A 51 -10.52 13.32 13.51
CA ALA A 51 -9.50 14.22 14.06
C ALA A 51 -8.97 15.25 13.03
N GLY A 52 -9.57 15.31 11.83
CA GLY A 52 -9.11 16.18 10.75
C GLY A 52 -8.04 15.53 9.85
N PRO A 53 -7.50 16.28 8.87
CA PRO A 53 -6.68 15.74 7.80
C PRO A 53 -5.25 15.35 8.23
N GLU A 54 -4.76 15.88 9.36
CA GLU A 54 -3.44 15.54 9.93
C GLU A 54 -3.52 14.47 11.03
N GLY A 55 -4.73 14.16 11.50
CA GLY A 55 -4.96 13.15 12.52
C GLY A 55 -4.80 11.72 12.00
N PRO A 56 -4.90 10.71 12.88
CA PRO A 56 -4.99 9.33 12.45
C PRO A 56 -6.23 9.11 11.56
N PRO A 57 -6.21 8.12 10.65
CA PRO A 57 -7.41 7.73 9.92
C PRO A 57 -8.56 7.41 10.87
N SER A 58 -9.75 7.92 10.58
CA SER A 58 -10.98 7.55 11.29
C SER A 58 -11.77 6.45 10.58
N ALA A 59 -11.28 6.01 9.43
CA ALA A 59 -11.76 4.83 8.73
C ALA A 59 -10.63 4.19 7.93
N TRP A 60 -10.75 2.91 7.64
CA TRP A 60 -9.90 2.22 6.70
C TRP A 60 -10.65 1.08 6.00
N ALA A 61 -10.12 0.63 4.85
CA ALA A 61 -10.53 -0.59 4.17
C ALA A 61 -9.36 -1.09 3.32
N TRP A 62 -9.39 -2.37 2.96
CA TRP A 62 -8.48 -2.94 1.97
C TRP A 62 -9.27 -3.47 0.79
N LEU A 63 -8.73 -3.36 -0.42
CA LEU A 63 -9.28 -3.91 -1.65
C LEU A 63 -8.32 -4.98 -2.19
N ASP A 64 -8.86 -6.14 -2.54
CA ASP A 64 -8.18 -7.14 -3.34
C ASP A 64 -8.72 -7.07 -4.78
N LEU A 65 -7.86 -6.58 -5.68
CA LEU A 65 -8.18 -6.32 -7.08
C LEU A 65 -7.85 -7.51 -8.00
N ARG A 66 -7.33 -8.63 -7.46
CA ARG A 66 -6.89 -9.79 -8.27
C ARG A 66 -8.03 -10.43 -9.05
N THR A 67 -9.23 -10.46 -8.46
CA THR A 67 -10.42 -11.05 -9.07
C THR A 67 -11.11 -10.07 -10.02
N GLU A 68 -11.39 -8.86 -9.54
CA GLU A 68 -12.07 -7.83 -10.31
C GLU A 68 -11.91 -6.43 -9.68
N PRO A 69 -12.23 -5.35 -10.43
CA PRO A 69 -12.27 -3.99 -9.89
C PRO A 69 -13.29 -3.81 -8.77
N TRP A 70 -13.09 -2.77 -7.96
CA TRP A 70 -14.02 -2.36 -6.89
C TRP A 70 -14.60 -0.97 -7.15
N VAL A 71 -15.86 -0.78 -6.78
CA VAL A 71 -16.55 0.51 -6.86
C VAL A 71 -16.74 1.07 -5.46
N LEU A 72 -16.10 2.21 -5.19
CA LEU A 72 -16.36 3.05 -4.03
C LEU A 72 -17.54 3.96 -4.32
N THR A 73 -18.56 3.90 -3.48
CA THR A 73 -19.66 4.87 -3.44
C THR A 73 -19.41 5.84 -2.30
N VAL A 74 -19.41 7.13 -2.61
CA VAL A 74 -19.33 8.20 -1.62
C VAL A 74 -20.64 8.99 -1.60
N PRO A 75 -21.19 9.34 -0.43
CA PRO A 75 -22.38 10.17 -0.34
C PRO A 75 -22.04 11.64 -0.54
N SER A 76 -23.06 12.43 -0.89
CA SER A 76 -22.94 13.88 -0.89
C SER A 76 -22.80 14.39 0.54
N THR A 77 -21.93 15.37 0.76
CA THR A 77 -21.72 15.97 2.07
C THR A 77 -21.09 17.35 1.95
N GLU A 78 -21.44 18.25 2.86
CA GLU A 78 -20.72 19.51 3.06
C GLU A 78 -19.53 19.35 4.02
N ARG A 79 -19.46 18.21 4.72
CA ARG A 79 -18.39 17.93 5.68
C ARG A 79 -17.08 17.64 4.94
N PRO A 80 -15.98 18.34 5.27
CA PRO A 80 -14.68 18.04 4.69
C PRO A 80 -14.20 16.61 5.01
N TYR A 81 -13.79 15.88 3.99
CA TYR A 81 -13.23 14.53 4.12
C TYR A 81 -12.30 14.17 2.96
N VAL A 82 -11.51 13.13 3.16
CA VAL A 82 -10.72 12.47 2.12
C VAL A 82 -10.62 10.97 2.40
N VAL A 83 -10.86 10.17 1.35
CA VAL A 83 -10.48 8.77 1.25
C VAL A 83 -9.22 8.72 0.38
N ALA A 84 -8.09 8.43 1.00
CA ALA A 84 -6.81 8.31 0.32
C ALA A 84 -6.54 6.84 0.00
N ALA A 85 -6.36 6.54 -1.28
CA ALA A 85 -6.04 5.20 -1.76
C ALA A 85 -4.54 5.08 -2.02
N HIS A 86 -3.91 4.03 -1.51
CA HIS A 86 -2.50 3.76 -1.70
C HIS A 86 -2.26 2.32 -2.14
N ASP A 87 -1.24 2.14 -2.96
CA ASP A 87 -0.72 0.84 -3.31
C ASP A 87 -0.12 0.15 -2.07
N LEU A 88 0.20 -1.13 -2.22
CA LEU A 88 0.85 -1.92 -1.18
C LEU A 88 2.20 -1.31 -0.79
N ASP A 89 2.92 -0.69 -1.73
CA ASP A 89 4.20 0.00 -1.49
C ASP A 89 4.06 1.41 -0.88
N THR A 90 2.85 1.79 -0.48
CA THR A 90 2.45 3.07 0.14
C THR A 90 2.42 4.29 -0.77
N SER A 91 2.71 4.14 -2.07
CA SER A 91 2.52 5.23 -3.03
C SER A 91 1.03 5.51 -3.19
N TYR A 92 0.62 6.79 -3.20
CA TYR A 92 -0.78 7.13 -3.38
C TYR A 92 -1.23 6.90 -4.82
N VAL A 93 -2.30 6.12 -4.98
CA VAL A 93 -3.02 5.92 -6.24
C VAL A 93 -3.87 7.15 -6.55
N GLY A 94 -4.44 7.76 -5.52
CA GLY A 94 -5.23 8.97 -5.62
C GLY A 94 -6.12 9.22 -4.41
N PHE A 95 -6.92 10.26 -4.50
CA PHE A 95 -7.73 10.78 -3.41
C PHE A 95 -9.18 10.97 -3.87
N VAL A 96 -10.12 10.61 -3.01
CA VAL A 96 -11.55 10.83 -3.22
C VAL A 96 -12.09 11.60 -2.01
N GLY A 97 -12.51 12.84 -2.21
CA GLY A 97 -13.04 13.65 -1.12
C GLY A 97 -13.43 15.05 -1.55
N SER A 98 -13.56 15.95 -0.58
CA SER A 98 -14.06 17.31 -0.79
C SER A 98 -13.27 18.10 -1.84
N GLY A 99 -11.94 17.92 -1.89
CA GLY A 99 -11.07 18.55 -2.89
C GLY A 99 -11.28 18.05 -4.33
N THR A 100 -11.78 16.82 -4.52
CA THR A 100 -11.96 16.20 -5.85
C THR A 100 -13.41 16.12 -6.30
N THR A 101 -14.37 16.01 -5.37
CA THR A 101 -15.80 15.85 -5.67
C THR A 101 -16.62 17.11 -5.37
N SER A 102 -16.02 18.13 -4.76
CA SER A 102 -16.73 19.32 -4.26
C SER A 102 -17.98 18.96 -3.42
N GLY A 103 -17.88 17.87 -2.64
CA GLY A 103 -18.94 17.38 -1.77
C GLY A 103 -20.08 16.64 -2.47
N GLN A 104 -20.00 16.39 -3.77
CA GLN A 104 -21.01 15.63 -4.51
C GLN A 104 -20.90 14.13 -4.27
N ALA A 105 -22.05 13.44 -4.34
CA ALA A 105 -22.09 11.98 -4.35
C ALA A 105 -21.44 11.45 -5.63
N GLY A 106 -20.84 10.26 -5.57
CA GLY A 106 -20.16 9.69 -6.72
C GLY A 106 -19.80 8.22 -6.58
N HIS A 107 -19.44 7.64 -7.72
CA HIS A 107 -18.92 6.28 -7.81
C HIS A 107 -17.51 6.29 -8.40
N HIS A 108 -16.57 5.67 -7.73
CA HIS A 108 -15.15 5.68 -8.09
C HIS A 108 -14.67 4.26 -8.29
N LEU A 109 -14.12 3.96 -9.46
CA LEU A 109 -13.69 2.61 -9.83
C LEU A 109 -12.20 2.43 -9.53
N PHE A 110 -11.85 1.44 -8.72
CA PHE A 110 -10.49 1.00 -8.45
C PHE A 110 -10.17 -0.22 -9.29
N THR A 111 -9.11 -0.15 -10.10
CA THR A 111 -8.74 -1.23 -11.02
C THR A 111 -7.33 -1.72 -10.76
N ALA A 112 -7.13 -3.03 -10.89
CA ALA A 112 -5.80 -3.63 -10.84
C ALA A 112 -4.91 -3.14 -12.00
N PRO A 113 -3.59 -3.34 -11.90
CA PRO A 113 -2.65 -3.10 -13.00
C PRO A 113 -3.09 -3.84 -14.27
N GLY A 114 -3.11 -3.14 -15.39
CA GLY A 114 -3.40 -3.75 -16.70
C GLY A 114 -4.87 -4.16 -16.94
N TRP A 115 -5.82 -3.78 -16.08
CA TRP A 115 -7.24 -4.02 -16.33
C TRP A 115 -7.74 -3.34 -17.61
N GLN A 116 -8.40 -4.10 -18.48
CA GLN A 116 -8.88 -3.66 -19.82
C GLN A 116 -10.40 -3.72 -19.97
N GLY A 117 -11.14 -3.87 -18.86
CA GLY A 117 -12.60 -3.89 -18.91
C GLY A 117 -13.21 -2.54 -19.28
N ARG A 118 -14.49 -2.55 -19.59
CA ARG A 118 -15.25 -1.31 -19.87
C ARG A 118 -15.60 -0.63 -18.55
N VAL A 119 -15.31 0.67 -18.46
CA VAL A 119 -15.79 1.51 -17.36
C VAL A 119 -17.31 1.66 -17.47
N PRO A 120 -18.10 1.30 -16.44
CA PRO A 120 -19.54 1.49 -16.45
C PRO A 120 -19.95 2.96 -16.55
N ASP A 121 -21.15 3.20 -17.08
CA ASP A 121 -21.76 4.52 -17.03
C ASP A 121 -22.03 4.92 -15.56
N GLY A 122 -21.86 6.20 -15.23
CA GLY A 122 -22.06 6.72 -13.87
C GLY A 122 -20.83 6.64 -12.95
N ILE A 123 -19.71 6.09 -13.41
CA ILE A 123 -18.42 6.22 -12.70
C ILE A 123 -17.88 7.64 -12.86
N THR A 124 -17.68 8.31 -11.73
CA THR A 124 -17.12 9.66 -11.62
C THR A 124 -15.63 9.70 -11.97
N ALA A 125 -14.86 8.74 -11.49
CA ALA A 125 -13.42 8.65 -11.75
C ALA A 125 -12.91 7.20 -11.67
N VAL A 126 -11.79 6.93 -12.34
CA VAL A 126 -11.10 5.64 -12.31
C VAL A 126 -9.72 5.82 -11.69
N LEU A 127 -9.46 5.11 -10.59
CA LEU A 127 -8.19 5.06 -9.89
C LEU A 127 -7.49 3.74 -10.27
N ARG A 128 -6.34 3.84 -10.93
CA ARG A 128 -5.57 2.70 -11.43
C ARG A 128 -4.42 2.42 -10.49
N ALA A 129 -4.53 1.33 -9.75
CA ALA A 129 -3.49 0.89 -8.84
C ALA A 129 -2.33 0.28 -9.64
N ASP A 130 -1.13 0.39 -9.09
CA ASP A 130 0.06 -0.30 -9.59
C ASP A 130 0.31 -1.62 -8.82
N THR A 131 -0.44 -1.89 -7.74
CA THR A 131 -0.48 -3.18 -7.05
C THR A 131 -1.88 -3.79 -7.03
N SER A 132 -1.96 -5.11 -6.83
CA SER A 132 -3.26 -5.81 -6.77
C SER A 132 -3.96 -5.71 -5.42
N LEU A 133 -3.25 -5.29 -4.37
CA LEU A 133 -3.81 -4.95 -3.08
C LEU A 133 -3.74 -3.43 -2.90
N VAL A 134 -4.84 -2.82 -2.46
CA VAL A 134 -4.94 -1.36 -2.25
C VAL A 134 -5.50 -1.09 -0.87
N GLY A 135 -4.83 -0.21 -0.13
CA GLY A 135 -5.35 0.29 1.14
C GLY A 135 -6.11 1.60 0.92
N LEU A 136 -7.19 1.78 1.68
CA LEU A 136 -7.97 3.01 1.75
C LEU A 136 -7.89 3.54 3.18
N THR A 137 -7.54 4.81 3.34
CA THR A 137 -7.61 5.50 4.63
C THR A 137 -8.56 6.68 4.55
N GLY A 138 -9.51 6.75 5.46
CA GLY A 138 -10.49 7.82 5.55
C GLY A 138 -10.13 8.80 6.66
N ARG A 139 -10.10 10.10 6.33
CA ARG A 139 -10.03 11.20 7.30
C ARG A 139 -11.17 12.16 7.05
N THR A 140 -11.75 12.65 8.14
CA THR A 140 -12.92 13.54 8.12
C THR A 140 -12.70 14.68 9.12
N ALA A 141 -13.25 15.86 8.84
CA ALA A 141 -13.25 16.96 9.79
C ALA A 141 -13.95 16.57 11.12
N PRO A 142 -13.49 17.09 12.27
CA PRO A 142 -14.08 16.81 13.58
C PRO A 142 -15.60 17.01 13.60
N VAL A 143 -16.31 16.12 14.32
CA VAL A 143 -17.76 16.22 14.47
C VAL A 143 -18.09 17.42 15.35
N GLU A 144 -18.95 18.29 14.85
CA GLU A 144 -19.43 19.47 15.58
C GLU A 144 -20.67 19.11 16.39
N GLU A 145 -20.82 19.71 17.56
CA GLU A 145 -21.99 19.51 18.42
C GLU A 145 -23.30 19.79 17.66
N GLY A 146 -24.24 18.85 17.73
CA GLY A 146 -25.51 18.94 17.02
C GLY A 146 -25.49 18.44 15.57
N THR A 147 -24.34 17.98 15.06
CA THR A 147 -24.22 17.39 13.70
C THR A 147 -24.10 15.87 13.68
N GLU A 148 -24.31 15.20 14.82
CA GLU A 148 -24.06 13.76 15.00
C GLU A 148 -24.94 12.91 14.08
N THR A 149 -26.21 13.30 13.91
CA THR A 149 -27.15 12.58 13.02
C THR A 149 -26.73 12.70 11.56
N ALA A 150 -26.31 13.90 11.12
CA ALA A 150 -25.82 14.13 9.77
C ALA A 150 -24.50 13.36 9.54
N PHE A 151 -23.61 13.33 10.53
CA PHE A 151 -22.38 12.55 10.48
C PHE A 151 -22.65 11.04 10.38
N ALA A 152 -23.61 10.52 11.16
CA ALA A 152 -24.00 9.11 11.08
C ALA A 152 -24.52 8.75 9.69
N ALA A 153 -25.35 9.60 9.08
CA ALA A 153 -25.86 9.41 7.72
C ALA A 153 -24.76 9.49 6.65
N PHE A 154 -23.83 10.45 6.77
CA PHE A 154 -22.64 10.54 5.93
C PHE A 154 -21.82 9.25 6.03
N ARG A 155 -21.56 8.76 7.25
CA ARG A 155 -20.79 7.55 7.49
C ARG A 155 -21.46 6.31 6.88
N SER A 156 -22.77 6.17 7.04
CA SER A 156 -23.51 5.02 6.49
C SER A 156 -23.71 5.08 4.97
N GLY A 157 -23.44 6.23 4.34
CA GLY A 157 -23.55 6.39 2.89
C GLY A 157 -22.34 5.88 2.11
N PHE A 158 -21.23 5.56 2.78
CA PHE A 158 -20.09 4.93 2.11
C PHE A 158 -20.39 3.47 1.78
N GLY A 159 -19.95 3.04 0.62
CA GLY A 159 -20.06 1.64 0.21
C GLY A 159 -18.90 1.21 -0.67
N LEU A 160 -18.51 -0.05 -0.55
CA LEU A 160 -17.54 -0.70 -1.41
C LEU A 160 -18.19 -1.96 -1.96
N ARG A 161 -18.15 -2.13 -3.28
CA ARG A 161 -18.74 -3.29 -3.97
C ARG A 161 -17.80 -3.78 -5.07
N PRO A 162 -17.64 -5.10 -5.27
CA PRO A 162 -17.03 -5.62 -6.49
C PRO A 162 -17.80 -5.12 -7.73
N LEU A 163 -17.11 -4.98 -8.86
CA LEU A 163 -17.70 -4.47 -10.09
C LEU A 163 -18.88 -5.32 -10.58
N SER A 164 -18.79 -6.65 -10.46
CA SER A 164 -19.86 -7.59 -10.80
C SER A 164 -21.13 -7.30 -10.00
N ASP A 165 -21.03 -7.14 -8.69
CA ASP A 165 -22.13 -6.77 -7.80
C ASP A 165 -22.70 -5.38 -8.13
N TYR A 166 -21.83 -4.38 -8.35
CA TYR A 166 -22.26 -3.05 -8.79
C TYR A 166 -23.11 -3.09 -10.07
N LEU A 167 -22.78 -3.99 -11.00
CA LEU A 167 -23.48 -4.18 -12.26
C LEU A 167 -24.65 -5.16 -12.20
N GLY A 168 -24.90 -5.80 -11.05
CA GLY A 168 -25.92 -6.85 -10.92
C GLY A 168 -25.61 -8.09 -11.76
N ARG A 169 -24.33 -8.44 -11.91
CA ARG A 169 -23.84 -9.60 -12.66
C ARG A 169 -23.36 -10.69 -11.71
N GLY A 170 -23.25 -11.92 -12.21
CA GLY A 170 -22.66 -13.01 -11.44
C GLY A 170 -21.19 -12.72 -11.12
N ALA A 171 -20.79 -13.01 -9.89
CA ALA A 171 -19.39 -12.88 -9.48
C ALA A 171 -18.49 -13.79 -10.33
N PRO A 172 -17.32 -13.30 -10.78
CA PRO A 172 -16.33 -14.14 -11.43
C PRO A 172 -15.74 -15.16 -10.45
N GLU A 173 -14.96 -16.11 -10.98
CA GLU A 173 -14.18 -17.02 -10.14
C GLU A 173 -13.19 -16.24 -9.27
N ALA A 174 -13.22 -16.49 -7.96
CA ALA A 174 -12.36 -15.82 -7.02
C ALA A 174 -10.89 -16.23 -7.23
N ALA A 175 -9.98 -15.26 -7.10
CA ALA A 175 -8.56 -15.54 -7.01
C ALA A 175 -8.26 -16.49 -5.84
N PRO A 176 -7.27 -17.41 -5.99
CA PRO A 176 -6.87 -18.29 -4.90
C PRO A 176 -6.46 -17.52 -3.64
N GLU A 177 -6.84 -18.05 -2.47
CA GLU A 177 -6.44 -17.49 -1.19
C GLU A 177 -4.93 -17.66 -0.99
N PRO A 178 -4.18 -16.57 -0.76
CA PRO A 178 -2.76 -16.65 -0.47
C PRO A 178 -2.49 -17.33 0.87
N ALA A 179 -1.39 -18.07 0.96
CA ALA A 179 -0.83 -18.46 2.24
C ALA A 179 -0.06 -17.27 2.84
N TRP A 180 -0.77 -16.40 3.56
CA TRP A 180 -0.21 -15.18 4.16
C TRP A 180 0.91 -15.50 5.17
N PRO A 181 2.13 -14.95 5.00
CA PRO A 181 3.20 -15.08 5.99
C PRO A 181 2.80 -14.44 7.33
N VAL A 182 2.97 -15.16 8.43
CA VAL A 182 2.73 -14.61 9.78
C VAL A 182 3.65 -13.41 10.00
N TRP A 183 3.12 -12.23 10.31
CA TRP A 183 3.96 -11.07 10.59
C TRP A 183 4.80 -11.27 11.87
N ARG A 184 6.04 -10.80 11.81
CA ARG A 184 6.95 -10.73 12.96
C ARG A 184 7.83 -9.50 12.84
N GLU A 185 7.96 -8.74 13.93
CA GLU A 185 8.76 -7.51 13.99
C GLU A 185 10.24 -7.77 13.64
N GLU A 186 10.77 -8.91 14.07
CA GLU A 186 12.18 -9.26 13.81
C GLU A 186 12.52 -9.38 12.32
N TYR A 187 11.54 -9.60 11.44
CA TYR A 187 11.78 -9.73 10.00
C TYR A 187 12.42 -8.49 9.39
N LEU A 188 12.20 -7.30 9.95
CA LEU A 188 12.87 -6.08 9.46
C LEU A 188 14.38 -6.09 9.68
N ASP A 189 14.88 -6.95 10.57
CA ASP A 189 16.28 -7.01 10.98
C ASP A 189 17.00 -8.26 10.47
N THR A 190 16.29 -9.20 9.83
CA THR A 190 16.81 -10.51 9.45
C THR A 190 16.56 -10.84 7.97
N ILE A 191 17.16 -11.93 7.49
CA ILE A 191 17.05 -12.34 6.07
C ILE A 191 15.63 -12.75 5.68
N GLU A 192 14.80 -13.13 6.64
CA GLU A 192 13.36 -13.39 6.50
C GLU A 192 12.60 -12.18 5.95
N PHE A 193 13.15 -10.95 6.07
CA PHE A 193 12.70 -9.78 5.31
C PHE A 193 12.43 -10.13 3.85
N PHE A 194 13.39 -10.83 3.22
CA PHE A 194 13.33 -11.13 1.79
C PHE A 194 12.37 -12.26 1.46
N ALA A 195 12.07 -13.16 2.39
CA ALA A 195 11.02 -14.17 2.22
C ALA A 195 9.63 -13.51 2.21
N VAL A 196 9.38 -12.58 3.13
CA VAL A 196 8.13 -11.80 3.15
C VAL A 196 8.06 -10.88 1.93
N LEU A 197 9.16 -10.21 1.57
CA LEU A 197 9.24 -9.38 0.38
C LEU A 197 8.87 -10.19 -0.88
N ASP A 198 9.51 -11.34 -1.06
CA ASP A 198 9.30 -12.24 -2.19
C ASP A 198 7.82 -12.66 -2.33
N PHE A 199 7.17 -13.01 -1.22
CA PHE A 199 5.72 -13.25 -1.21
C PHE A 199 4.93 -12.02 -1.70
N LEU A 200 5.23 -10.84 -1.15
CA LEU A 200 4.52 -9.60 -1.50
C LEU A 200 4.72 -9.20 -2.97
N LEU A 201 5.83 -9.62 -3.60
CA LEU A 201 6.06 -9.39 -5.03
C LEU A 201 5.01 -10.04 -5.93
N GLY A 202 4.27 -11.05 -5.43
CA GLY A 202 3.15 -11.67 -6.14
C GLY A 202 1.97 -10.72 -6.37
N PHE A 203 1.87 -9.64 -5.60
CA PHE A 203 0.86 -8.60 -5.75
C PHE A 203 1.38 -7.35 -6.46
N CYS A 204 2.68 -7.31 -6.77
CA CYS A 204 3.41 -6.15 -7.28
C CYS A 204 4.04 -6.46 -8.66
N PRO A 205 3.35 -6.13 -9.78
CA PRO A 205 3.93 -6.28 -11.10
C PRO A 205 5.25 -5.51 -11.22
N VAL A 206 6.15 -5.98 -12.09
CA VAL A 206 7.42 -5.30 -12.32
C VAL A 206 7.16 -4.01 -13.08
N LEU A 207 7.33 -2.87 -12.41
CA LEU A 207 7.21 -1.56 -13.03
C LEU A 207 8.49 -1.21 -13.81
N PRO A 208 8.40 -0.45 -14.92
CA PRO A 208 9.59 -0.08 -15.70
C PRO A 208 10.68 0.61 -14.89
N MET A 209 10.29 1.47 -13.93
CA MET A 209 11.24 2.20 -13.09
C MET A 209 11.97 1.32 -12.07
N GLU A 210 11.44 0.12 -11.78
CA GLU A 210 11.98 -0.81 -10.79
C GLU A 210 12.67 -2.02 -11.45
N ALA A 211 12.61 -2.14 -12.78
CA ALA A 211 13.05 -3.32 -13.52
C ALA A 211 14.50 -3.73 -13.20
N VAL A 212 15.41 -2.76 -13.10
CA VAL A 212 16.83 -3.02 -12.80
C VAL A 212 17.02 -3.54 -11.37
N LEU A 213 16.29 -2.98 -10.40
CA LEU A 213 16.34 -3.47 -9.01
C LEU A 213 15.73 -4.87 -8.91
N ARG A 214 14.59 -5.09 -9.56
CA ARG A 214 13.89 -6.39 -9.59
C ARG A 214 14.74 -7.46 -10.27
N GLU A 215 15.48 -7.15 -11.34
CA GLU A 215 16.43 -8.08 -11.97
C GLU A 215 17.56 -8.47 -11.02
N ARG A 216 18.11 -7.50 -10.29
CA ARG A 216 19.19 -7.76 -9.31
C ARG A 216 18.70 -8.55 -8.11
N LEU A 217 17.49 -8.27 -7.61
CA LEU A 217 16.85 -9.08 -6.58
C LEU A 217 16.68 -10.53 -7.06
N ALA A 218 16.23 -10.73 -8.29
CA ALA A 218 16.09 -12.07 -8.86
C ALA A 218 17.44 -12.79 -8.98
N ALA A 219 18.54 -12.07 -9.27
CA ALA A 219 19.88 -12.63 -9.31
C ALA A 219 20.38 -13.15 -7.94
N ILE A 220 19.80 -12.69 -6.84
CA ILE A 220 20.06 -13.20 -5.48
C ILE A 220 18.94 -14.12 -4.96
N GLY A 221 18.01 -14.52 -5.85
CA GLY A 221 16.92 -15.46 -5.56
C GLY A 221 15.57 -14.82 -5.21
N VAL A 222 15.52 -13.51 -4.98
CA VAL A 222 14.31 -12.80 -4.52
C VAL A 222 13.48 -12.34 -5.72
N GLY A 223 12.22 -12.75 -5.80
CA GLY A 223 11.28 -12.37 -6.85
C GLY A 223 11.38 -13.19 -8.13
N VAL A 224 12.05 -14.35 -8.09
CA VAL A 224 12.13 -15.30 -9.22
C VAL A 224 10.78 -15.99 -9.39
N THR A 225 10.28 -16.62 -8.32
CA THR A 225 8.91 -17.09 -8.19
C THR A 225 8.38 -16.54 -6.87
N PRO A 226 7.43 -15.61 -6.87
CA PRO A 226 6.93 -15.00 -5.63
C PRO A 226 6.42 -16.04 -4.61
N GLY A 227 6.95 -15.97 -3.39
CA GLY A 227 6.65 -16.86 -2.27
C GLY A 227 7.51 -18.12 -2.19
N GLU A 228 8.52 -18.29 -3.07
CA GLU A 228 9.40 -19.47 -3.08
C GLU A 228 10.82 -19.15 -2.59
N PHE A 229 11.16 -17.90 -2.27
CA PHE A 229 12.47 -17.59 -1.69
C PHE A 229 12.61 -18.17 -0.28
N GLU A 230 13.55 -19.10 -0.12
CA GLU A 230 13.91 -19.73 1.15
C GLU A 230 15.36 -19.35 1.52
N PRO A 231 15.56 -18.58 2.61
CA PRO A 231 16.90 -18.23 3.08
C PRO A 231 17.81 -19.44 3.30
N GLY A 232 17.25 -20.57 3.77
CA GLY A 232 18.01 -21.81 4.02
C GLY A 232 18.64 -22.44 2.78
N ASP A 233 18.22 -22.05 1.57
CA ASP A 233 18.80 -22.54 0.31
C ASP A 233 20.04 -21.73 -0.13
N LEU A 234 20.34 -20.62 0.55
CA LEU A 234 21.51 -19.81 0.26
C LEU A 234 22.80 -20.48 0.71
N HIS A 235 23.87 -20.28 -0.05
CA HIS A 235 25.21 -20.61 0.45
C HIS A 235 25.65 -19.57 1.50
N ALA A 236 26.41 -19.97 2.51
CA ALA A 236 26.81 -19.12 3.64
C ALA A 236 27.39 -17.74 3.24
N GLY A 237 28.14 -17.67 2.14
CA GLY A 237 28.67 -16.40 1.63
C GLY A 237 27.61 -15.42 1.11
N ALA A 238 26.48 -15.91 0.59
CA ALA A 238 25.37 -15.09 0.11
C ALA A 238 24.48 -14.67 1.27
N GLU A 239 24.17 -15.59 2.17
CA GLU A 239 23.42 -15.33 3.41
C GLU A 239 24.07 -14.18 4.20
N LEU A 240 25.36 -14.31 4.54
CA LEU A 240 26.10 -13.27 5.27
C LEU A 240 26.16 -11.94 4.50
N ALA A 241 26.24 -11.98 3.17
CA ALA A 241 26.23 -10.77 2.35
C ALA A 241 24.88 -10.05 2.40
N MET A 242 23.78 -10.79 2.38
CA MET A 242 22.43 -10.25 2.51
C MET A 242 22.20 -9.67 3.90
N GLU A 243 22.63 -10.34 4.97
CA GLU A 243 22.58 -9.82 6.35
C GLU A 243 23.34 -8.49 6.48
N HIS A 244 24.56 -8.41 5.95
CA HIS A 244 25.30 -7.15 5.93
C HIS A 244 24.61 -6.08 5.08
N GLY A 245 23.94 -6.47 3.99
CA GLY A 245 23.15 -5.55 3.17
C GLY A 245 21.95 -4.98 3.94
N ILE A 246 21.25 -5.81 4.70
CA ILE A 246 20.16 -5.38 5.60
C ILE A 246 20.69 -4.37 6.62
N ALA A 247 21.83 -4.67 7.26
CA ALA A 247 22.47 -3.75 8.20
C ALA A 247 22.80 -2.39 7.55
N ASP A 248 23.35 -2.39 6.33
CA ASP A 248 23.64 -1.16 5.58
C ASP A 248 22.36 -0.38 5.23
N GLY A 249 21.30 -1.08 4.81
CA GLY A 249 20.01 -0.47 4.50
C GLY A 249 19.38 0.23 5.71
N ARG A 250 19.41 -0.45 6.86
CA ARG A 250 18.96 0.07 8.15
C ARG A 250 19.77 1.28 8.59
N GLU A 251 21.09 1.22 8.47
CA GLU A 251 21.96 2.34 8.80
C GLU A 251 21.66 3.57 7.90
N ARG A 252 21.49 3.36 6.58
CA ARG A 252 21.11 4.43 5.65
C ARG A 252 19.77 5.07 6.01
N LEU A 253 18.76 4.27 6.35
CA LEU A 253 17.46 4.78 6.79
C LEU A 253 17.57 5.57 8.10
N ALA A 254 18.36 5.07 9.07
CA ALA A 254 18.60 5.77 10.32
C ALA A 254 19.31 7.12 10.11
N GLN A 255 20.34 7.15 9.26
CA GLN A 255 21.03 8.38 8.87
C GLN A 255 20.09 9.37 8.16
N ALA A 256 19.27 8.89 7.22
CA ALA A 256 18.27 9.71 6.54
C ALA A 256 17.26 10.31 7.52
N ARG A 257 16.84 9.55 8.54
CA ARG A 257 15.96 10.03 9.62
C ARG A 257 16.62 11.12 10.45
N SER A 258 17.90 10.97 10.81
CA SER A 258 18.63 12.00 11.55
C SER A 258 18.87 13.27 10.73
N ALA A 259 19.00 13.15 9.40
CA ALA A 259 19.22 14.27 8.49
C ALA A 259 17.92 14.90 7.95
N HIS A 260 16.75 14.32 8.27
CA HIS A 260 15.47 14.73 7.73
C HIS A 260 15.15 16.19 8.06
N ARG A 261 14.59 16.90 7.07
CA ARG A 261 14.06 18.25 7.23
C ARG A 261 12.55 18.26 6.94
N PRO A 262 11.74 19.05 7.67
CA PRO A 262 10.28 19.07 7.52
C PRO A 262 9.78 19.34 6.09
N GLU A 263 10.58 20.00 5.26
CA GLU A 263 10.21 20.37 3.88
C GLU A 263 10.45 19.23 2.86
N ALA A 264 11.07 18.12 3.27
CA ALA A 264 11.32 16.99 2.38
C ALA A 264 10.00 16.30 1.97
N THR A 265 9.86 16.01 0.69
CA THR A 265 8.72 15.24 0.18
C THR A 265 8.96 13.76 0.47
N LEU A 266 8.24 13.20 1.44
CA LEU A 266 8.35 11.80 1.85
C LEU A 266 7.14 10.94 1.47
N VAL A 267 6.04 11.58 1.08
CA VAL A 267 4.78 10.94 0.72
C VAL A 267 4.23 11.60 -0.52
N GLY A 268 3.56 10.82 -1.37
CA GLY A 268 3.03 11.31 -2.63
C GLY A 268 2.57 10.16 -3.51
N THR A 269 2.19 10.52 -4.73
CA THR A 269 1.98 9.57 -5.82
C THR A 269 3.30 8.99 -6.29
N ARG A 270 3.25 7.89 -7.04
CA ARG A 270 4.46 7.29 -7.61
C ARG A 270 5.19 8.20 -8.60
N GLU A 271 4.46 9.04 -9.33
CA GLU A 271 5.05 10.05 -10.22
C GLU A 271 5.86 11.10 -9.42
N GLU A 272 5.36 11.50 -8.25
CA GLU A 272 6.03 12.48 -7.39
C GLU A 272 7.25 11.88 -6.66
N LEU A 273 7.16 10.63 -6.21
CA LEU A 273 8.24 9.95 -5.48
C LEU A 273 9.32 9.38 -6.41
N GLY A 274 8.97 9.02 -7.64
CA GLY A 274 9.88 8.44 -8.62
C GLY A 274 10.63 7.22 -8.06
N THR A 275 11.95 7.19 -8.26
CA THR A 275 12.83 6.11 -7.80
C THR A 275 13.52 6.43 -6.46
N ASP A 276 13.05 7.44 -5.71
CA ASP A 276 13.61 7.76 -4.39
C ASP A 276 13.04 6.85 -3.30
N HIS A 277 13.52 5.61 -3.31
CA HIS A 277 13.08 4.58 -2.37
C HIS A 277 13.46 4.90 -0.91
N LEU A 278 14.53 5.68 -0.69
CA LEU A 278 14.96 6.06 0.66
C LEU A 278 14.01 7.07 1.28
N SER A 279 13.58 8.09 0.53
CA SER A 279 12.56 9.04 1.03
C SER A 279 11.23 8.35 1.29
N ARG A 280 10.83 7.40 0.44
CA ARG A 280 9.61 6.59 0.67
C ARG A 280 9.71 5.73 1.92
N ALA A 281 10.83 5.02 2.10
CA ALA A 281 11.09 4.25 3.32
C ALA A 281 11.07 5.13 4.57
N LEU A 282 11.66 6.32 4.48
CA LEU A 282 11.65 7.31 5.54
C LEU A 282 10.24 7.82 5.86
N GLY A 283 9.40 8.05 4.84
CA GLY A 283 7.99 8.39 5.01
C GLY A 283 7.24 7.33 5.81
N ALA A 284 7.39 6.06 5.44
CA ALA A 284 6.81 4.94 6.18
C ALA A 284 7.34 4.83 7.62
N ALA A 285 8.63 5.09 7.84
CA ALA A 285 9.27 5.02 9.16
C ALA A 285 8.84 6.16 10.11
N ILE A 286 8.49 7.33 9.57
CA ILE A 286 8.07 8.50 10.36
C ILE A 286 6.56 8.52 10.57
N GLY A 287 5.79 8.22 9.53
CA GLY A 287 4.34 8.40 9.52
C GLY A 287 3.70 7.64 8.36
N LEU A 288 3.53 6.32 8.54
CA LEU A 288 2.81 5.50 7.58
C LEU A 288 1.40 6.07 7.35
N HIS A 289 0.98 6.12 6.08
CA HIS A 289 -0.29 6.70 5.61
C HIS A 289 -0.48 8.20 5.92
N THR A 290 0.59 8.97 6.17
CA THR A 290 0.52 10.44 6.20
C THR A 290 0.08 10.99 4.84
N LEU A 291 -0.85 11.94 4.83
CA LEU A 291 -1.30 12.59 3.61
C LEU A 291 -0.30 13.63 3.11
N PRO A 292 -0.07 13.73 1.78
CA PRO A 292 0.60 14.89 1.21
C PRO A 292 -0.23 16.14 1.48
N GLY A 293 0.43 17.29 1.60
CA GLY A 293 -0.20 18.55 2.00
C GLY A 293 -1.39 18.95 1.11
N TYR A 294 -1.29 18.70 -0.20
CA TYR A 294 -2.33 19.04 -1.16
C TYR A 294 -3.57 18.15 -1.10
N ALA A 295 -3.50 16.98 -0.43
CA ALA A 295 -4.63 16.07 -0.25
C ALA A 295 -5.42 16.35 1.05
N ARG A 296 -4.96 17.32 1.84
CA ARG A 296 -5.67 17.82 3.03
C ARG A 296 -6.82 18.73 2.59
N PHE A 297 -7.85 18.81 3.42
CA PHE A 297 -9.06 19.62 3.20
C PHE A 297 -9.14 20.77 4.19
#